data_AF-A0A7Y2L665-F1
#
_entry.id   AF-A0A7Y2L665-F1
#
_cell.length_a   1.000
_cell.length_b   1.000
_cell.length_c   1.000
_cell.angle_alpha   90.00
_cell.angle_beta   90.00
_cell.angle_gamma   90.00
#
_symmetry.space_group_name_H-M   'P 1'
#
loop_
_entity.id
_entity.type
_entity.pdbx_description
1 polymer ?
#
loop_
_entity_poly.entity_id
_entity_poly.type
_entity_poly.pdbx_seq_one_letter_code
_entity_poly.pdbx_strand_id
1 'polypeptide(L)'
;KRGDFSGKKSRRIRHNFSYKSLLKKIKVLARREGIEVIEVNPAYTSIIGMLKYAPHYMITKDVAAAYVIARKGLGLQEKIPDNYVKFLNTLTVKELEELKEYVKKTVRNKYLKKKHLKEIKKAIEILQSLGSEPGRVLEPLDGTSFSTYDFWRVLKVAVVTPLSPEKVPRGFSVLKGLLIQGKWRDP
;
A
#
# COMPACT_ATOMS: atom_id res chain seq x y z
N LYS A 1 37.11 -25.42 -13.60
CA LYS A 1 36.20 -25.08 -14.72
C LYS A 1 35.10 -24.16 -14.20
N ARG A 2 35.12 -22.87 -14.59
CA ARG A 2 34.05 -21.91 -14.25
C ARG A 2 32.82 -22.30 -15.08
N GLY A 3 31.86 -22.96 -14.46
CA GLY A 3 30.61 -23.31 -15.11
C GLY A 3 29.92 -22.05 -15.60
N ASP A 4 29.64 -22.02 -16.89
CA ASP A 4 28.89 -20.99 -17.57
C ASP A 4 27.57 -20.84 -16.82
N PHE A 5 27.46 -19.73 -16.09
CA PHE A 5 26.28 -19.36 -15.30
C PHE A 5 25.12 -18.97 -16.24
N SER A 6 24.84 -19.77 -17.27
CA SER A 6 23.78 -19.62 -18.24
C SER A 6 22.50 -20.29 -17.69
N GLY A 7 21.35 -19.63 -17.88
CA GLY A 7 20.05 -20.17 -17.44
C GLY A 7 19.25 -19.30 -16.47
N LYS A 8 17.98 -19.70 -16.27
CA LYS A 8 16.97 -18.95 -15.49
C LYS A 8 17.31 -18.84 -14.00
N LYS A 9 17.86 -19.90 -13.40
CA LYS A 9 18.26 -19.94 -11.98
C LYS A 9 19.41 -18.97 -11.69
N SER A 10 20.46 -19.00 -12.52
CA SER A 10 21.59 -18.07 -12.42
C SER A 10 21.17 -16.61 -12.58
N ARG A 11 20.35 -16.30 -13.59
CA ARG A 11 19.80 -14.93 -13.77
C ARG A 11 19.03 -14.47 -12.54
N ARG A 12 18.18 -15.32 -11.96
CA ARG A 12 17.46 -14.98 -10.73
C ARG A 12 18.42 -14.65 -9.59
N ILE A 13 19.47 -15.43 -9.36
CA ILE A 13 20.46 -15.19 -8.30
C ILE A 13 21.19 -13.87 -8.52
N ARG A 14 21.66 -13.61 -9.75
CA ARG A 14 22.42 -12.39 -10.09
C ARG A 14 21.58 -11.12 -10.09
N HIS A 15 20.29 -11.20 -10.45
CA HIS A 15 19.38 -10.05 -10.43
C HIS A 15 18.71 -9.82 -9.08
N ASN A 16 18.89 -10.71 -8.09
CA ASN A 16 18.38 -10.47 -6.75
C ASN A 16 19.19 -9.38 -6.07
N PHE A 17 18.49 -8.42 -5.48
CA PHE A 17 19.12 -7.38 -4.68
C PHE A 17 19.67 -7.97 -3.36
N SER A 18 20.92 -7.64 -3.02
CA SER A 18 21.62 -8.21 -1.84
C SER A 18 21.28 -7.43 -0.56
N TYR A 19 20.04 -7.58 -0.09
CA TYR A 19 19.52 -6.89 1.11
C TYR A 19 20.40 -7.10 2.35
N LYS A 20 20.82 -8.35 2.61
CA LYS A 20 21.63 -8.69 3.79
C LYS A 20 22.98 -7.95 3.79
N SER A 21 23.62 -7.84 2.63
CA SER A 21 24.89 -7.12 2.49
C SER A 21 24.71 -5.62 2.72
N LEU A 22 23.67 -5.02 2.12
CA LEU A 22 23.35 -3.61 2.31
C LEU A 22 23.07 -3.30 3.78
N LEU A 23 22.16 -4.04 4.42
CA LEU A 23 21.79 -3.83 5.82
C LEU A 23 22.99 -3.99 6.76
N LYS A 24 23.85 -5.01 6.52
CA LYS A 24 25.08 -5.19 7.28
C LYS A 24 26.00 -3.97 7.17
N LYS A 25 26.19 -3.45 5.96
CA LYS A 25 27.02 -2.26 5.73
C LYS A 25 26.45 -1.03 6.42
N ILE A 26 25.15 -0.79 6.31
CA ILE A 26 24.46 0.31 7.00
C ILE A 26 24.69 0.24 8.51
N LYS A 27 24.49 -0.93 9.13
CA LYS A 27 24.73 -1.14 10.58
C LYS A 27 26.19 -0.97 10.98
N VAL A 28 27.14 -1.37 10.14
CA VAL A 28 28.57 -1.19 10.42
C VAL A 28 28.95 0.28 10.36
N LEU A 29 28.47 1.01 9.34
CA LEU A 29 28.72 2.45 9.20
C LEU A 29 28.08 3.23 10.35
N ALA A 30 26.80 2.98 10.64
CA ALA A 30 26.11 3.66 11.74
C ALA A 30 26.83 3.48 13.08
N ARG A 31 27.30 2.26 13.40
CA ARG A 31 28.12 2.03 14.61
C ARG A 31 29.45 2.78 14.62
N ARG A 32 30.10 2.95 13.46
CA ARG A 32 31.35 3.73 13.35
C ARG A 32 31.11 5.22 13.60
N GLU A 33 29.98 5.74 13.12
CA GLU A 33 29.57 7.13 13.28
C GLU A 33 28.85 7.40 14.62
N GLY A 34 28.72 6.41 15.50
CA GLY A 34 27.99 6.55 16.77
C GLY A 34 26.46 6.73 16.63
N ILE A 35 25.89 6.35 15.49
CA ILE A 35 24.47 6.45 15.18
C ILE A 35 23.75 5.15 15.54
N GLU A 36 22.70 5.25 16.36
CA GLU A 36 21.84 4.12 16.70
C GLU A 36 20.94 3.71 15.52
N VAL A 37 20.76 2.40 15.33
CA VAL A 37 19.90 1.83 14.28
C VAL A 37 18.80 0.99 14.90
N ILE A 38 17.56 1.45 14.78
CA ILE A 38 16.37 0.73 15.25
C ILE A 38 15.75 -0.02 14.06
N GLU A 39 15.56 -1.33 14.20
CA GLU A 39 14.88 -2.14 13.21
C GLU A 39 13.38 -2.19 13.47
N VAL A 40 12.58 -1.83 12.46
CA VAL A 40 11.12 -1.77 12.56
C VAL A 40 10.47 -2.65 11.51
N ASN A 41 9.25 -3.12 11.78
CA ASN A 41 8.47 -3.90 10.82
C ASN A 41 8.05 -3.02 9.60
N PRO A 42 8.56 -3.31 8.38
CA PRO A 42 8.29 -2.49 7.19
C PRO A 42 6.91 -2.77 6.57
N ALA A 43 6.10 -3.65 7.17
CA ALA A 43 4.80 -4.00 6.62
C ALA A 43 3.93 -2.74 6.37
N TYR A 44 3.39 -2.66 5.16
CA TYR A 44 2.44 -1.64 4.69
C TYR A 44 2.93 -0.18 4.69
N THR A 45 4.21 0.08 4.95
CA THR A 45 4.77 1.45 5.00
C THR A 45 4.54 2.22 3.70
N SER A 46 4.69 1.54 2.55
CA SER A 46 4.46 2.14 1.24
C SER A 46 2.99 2.48 0.98
N ILE A 47 2.04 1.67 1.46
CA ILE A 47 0.61 1.89 1.25
C ILE A 47 0.12 3.01 2.17
N ILE A 48 0.50 2.96 3.45
CA ILE A 48 0.16 3.99 4.43
C ILE A 48 0.77 5.34 4.02
N GLY A 49 2.06 5.35 3.68
CA GLY A 49 2.75 6.55 3.20
C GLY A 49 2.05 7.15 1.98
N MET A 50 1.72 6.32 1.00
CA MET A 50 1.04 6.73 -0.23
C MET A 50 -0.36 7.31 -0.02
N LEU A 51 -1.16 6.73 0.88
CA LEU A 51 -2.57 7.10 1.04
C LEU A 51 -2.79 8.15 2.13
N LYS A 52 -2.00 8.13 3.20
CA LYS A 52 -2.15 9.03 4.35
C LYS A 52 -1.27 10.26 4.23
N TYR A 53 0.03 10.07 4.01
CA TYR A 53 1.02 11.13 4.18
C TYR A 53 1.40 11.84 2.88
N ALA A 54 1.48 11.12 1.76
CA ALA A 54 1.80 11.72 0.46
C ALA A 54 0.78 12.78 0.00
N PRO A 55 -0.56 12.56 0.11
CA PRO A 55 -1.55 13.58 -0.25
C PRO A 55 -1.59 14.74 0.74
N HIS A 56 -1.32 14.46 2.03
CA HIS A 56 -1.44 15.43 3.12
C HIS A 56 -0.28 16.43 3.11
N TYR A 57 0.96 15.92 3.04
CA TYR A 57 2.17 16.74 3.03
C TYR A 57 2.66 17.08 1.62
N MET A 58 1.95 16.66 0.57
CA MET A 58 2.36 16.89 -0.83
C MET A 58 3.76 16.37 -1.17
N ILE A 59 4.15 15.27 -0.52
CA ILE A 59 5.44 14.61 -0.71
C ILE A 59 5.32 13.40 -1.63
N THR A 60 6.45 12.90 -2.12
CA THR A 60 6.47 11.66 -2.91
C THR A 60 6.16 10.44 -2.05
N LYS A 61 5.65 9.37 -2.67
CA LYS A 61 5.34 8.12 -1.95
C LYS A 61 6.54 7.52 -1.21
N ASP A 62 7.76 7.74 -1.72
CA ASP A 62 8.98 7.17 -1.16
C ASP A 62 9.39 7.92 0.12
N VAL A 63 9.32 9.26 0.09
CA VAL A 63 9.51 10.11 1.28
C VAL A 63 8.43 9.83 2.32
N ALA A 64 7.18 9.67 1.88
CA ALA A 64 6.07 9.33 2.76
C ALA A 64 6.25 7.95 3.42
N ALA A 65 6.77 6.96 2.70
CA ALA A 65 7.07 5.64 3.27
C ALA A 65 8.21 5.71 4.31
N ALA A 66 9.25 6.51 4.04
CA ALA A 66 10.32 6.76 5.01
C ALA A 66 9.79 7.44 6.28
N TYR A 67 8.86 8.40 6.14
CA TYR A 67 8.19 9.04 7.26
C TYR A 67 7.42 8.04 8.13
N VAL A 68 6.69 7.08 7.52
CA VAL A 68 6.01 6.01 8.28
C VAL A 68 7.00 5.12 9.02
N ILE A 69 8.16 4.79 8.41
CA ILE A 69 9.21 4.00 9.06
C ILE A 69 9.74 4.73 10.29
N ALA A 70 10.01 6.03 10.18
CA ALA A 70 10.45 6.86 11.30
C ALA A 70 9.42 6.86 12.43
N ARG A 71 8.13 7.06 12.12
CA ARG A 71 7.04 7.01 13.11
C ARG A 71 6.95 5.68 13.84
N LYS A 72 7.08 4.56 13.12
CA LYS A 72 7.15 3.23 13.73
C LYS A 72 8.36 3.07 14.65
N GLY A 73 9.50 3.67 14.29
CA GLY A 73 10.71 3.68 15.12
C GLY A 73 10.51 4.43 16.43
N LEU A 74 9.65 5.44 16.43
CA LEU A 74 9.22 6.19 17.63
C LEU A 74 8.11 5.48 18.42
N GLY A 75 7.70 4.26 18.03
CA GLY A 75 6.60 3.54 18.68
C GLY A 75 5.19 4.08 18.38
N LEU A 76 5.06 5.02 17.43
CA LEU A 76 3.76 5.59 17.07
C LEU A 76 2.97 4.61 16.19
N GLN A 77 1.70 4.39 16.56
CA GLN A 77 0.79 3.58 15.78
C GLN A 77 0.10 4.40 14.68
N GLU A 78 -0.23 3.72 13.58
CA GLU A 78 -0.89 4.34 12.43
C GLU A 78 -2.40 4.16 12.52
N LYS A 79 -3.10 5.20 12.99
CA LYS A 79 -4.56 5.25 13.01
C LYS A 79 -5.13 5.56 11.62
N ILE A 80 -6.26 4.95 11.30
CA ILE A 80 -7.04 5.21 10.10
C ILE A 80 -7.91 6.45 10.33
N PRO A 81 -7.88 7.47 9.44
CA PRO A 81 -8.76 8.63 9.54
C PRO A 81 -10.24 8.26 9.30
N ASP A 82 -11.16 8.86 10.07
CA ASP A 82 -12.61 8.65 9.99
C ASP A 82 -13.17 8.88 8.58
N ASN A 83 -12.60 9.87 7.89
CA ASN A 83 -12.88 10.18 6.50
C ASN A 83 -12.71 8.96 5.58
N TYR A 84 -11.66 8.17 5.79
CA TYR A 84 -11.36 7.02 4.94
C TYR A 84 -12.32 5.87 5.24
N VAL A 85 -12.73 5.77 6.51
CA VAL A 85 -13.72 4.82 6.97
C VAL A 85 -15.08 5.09 6.33
N LYS A 86 -15.53 6.35 6.34
CA LYS A 86 -16.75 6.77 5.64
C LYS A 86 -16.70 6.42 4.16
N PHE A 87 -15.58 6.67 3.51
CA PHE A 87 -15.37 6.29 2.10
C PHE A 87 -15.52 4.77 1.88
N LEU A 88 -14.92 3.92 2.70
CA LEU A 88 -15.08 2.47 2.54
C LEU A 88 -16.51 1.99 2.81
N ASN A 89 -17.23 2.61 3.74
CA ASN A 89 -18.64 2.28 3.97
C ASN A 89 -19.53 2.64 2.76
N THR A 90 -19.14 3.64 1.97
CA THR A 90 -19.84 3.97 0.71
C THR A 90 -19.46 3.08 -0.47
N LEU A 91 -18.34 2.36 -0.37
CA LEU A 91 -17.79 1.56 -1.46
C LEU A 91 -18.64 0.31 -1.69
N THR A 92 -19.16 0.15 -2.89
CA THR A 92 -20.01 -1.00 -3.24
C THR A 92 -19.25 -2.09 -3.98
N VAL A 93 -19.74 -3.33 -3.89
CA VAL A 93 -19.19 -4.46 -4.68
C VAL A 93 -19.29 -4.18 -6.18
N LYS A 94 -20.36 -3.51 -6.62
CA LYS A 94 -20.58 -3.12 -8.02
C LYS A 94 -19.45 -2.22 -8.55
N GLU A 95 -19.06 -1.18 -7.80
CA GLU A 95 -17.95 -0.29 -8.16
C GLU A 95 -16.62 -1.06 -8.29
N LEU A 96 -16.37 -2.07 -7.44
CA LEU A 96 -15.18 -2.93 -7.56
C LEU A 96 -15.24 -3.88 -8.75
N GLU A 97 -16.43 -4.34 -9.16
CA GLU A 97 -16.61 -5.14 -10.36
C GLU A 97 -16.42 -4.30 -11.64
N GLU A 98 -16.93 -3.08 -11.68
CA GLU A 98 -16.66 -2.12 -12.75
C GLU A 98 -15.15 -1.83 -12.87
N LEU A 99 -14.47 -1.63 -11.74
CA LEU A 99 -13.02 -1.47 -11.70
C LEU A 99 -12.29 -2.70 -12.26
N LYS A 100 -12.78 -3.91 -11.98
CA LYS A 100 -12.24 -5.15 -12.53
C LYS A 100 -12.33 -5.18 -14.06
N GLU A 101 -13.43 -4.71 -14.63
CA GLU A 101 -13.59 -4.58 -16.08
C GLU A 101 -12.69 -3.50 -16.68
N TYR A 102 -12.63 -2.33 -16.04
CA TYR A 102 -11.75 -1.24 -16.42
C TYR A 102 -10.30 -1.70 -16.52
N VAL A 103 -9.80 -2.42 -15.52
CA VAL A 103 -8.44 -2.98 -15.52
C VAL A 103 -8.21 -4.00 -16.63
N LYS A 104 -9.23 -4.81 -16.98
CA LYS A 104 -9.12 -5.75 -18.11
C LYS A 104 -8.95 -5.02 -19.43
N LYS A 105 -9.64 -3.89 -19.62
CA LYS A 105 -9.60 -3.09 -20.85
C LYS A 105 -8.31 -2.26 -20.95
N THR A 106 -7.89 -1.61 -19.86
CA THR A 106 -6.79 -0.63 -19.88
C THR A 106 -5.39 -1.24 -19.79
N VAL A 107 -5.17 -2.19 -18.89
CA VAL A 107 -3.82 -2.69 -18.61
C VAL A 107 -3.32 -3.57 -19.75
N ARG A 108 -2.23 -3.19 -20.41
CA ARG A 108 -1.63 -4.03 -21.49
C ARG A 108 -0.78 -5.18 -20.93
N ASN A 109 -0.04 -4.92 -19.85
CA ASN A 109 0.87 -5.90 -19.26
C ASN A 109 0.12 -7.08 -18.60
N LYS A 110 0.31 -8.30 -19.14
CA LYS A 110 -0.34 -9.54 -18.65
C LYS A 110 -0.08 -9.82 -17.17
N TYR A 111 1.14 -9.60 -16.68
CA TYR A 111 1.50 -9.87 -15.28
C TYR A 111 0.85 -8.87 -14.34
N LEU A 112 0.87 -7.59 -14.72
CA LEU A 112 0.26 -6.51 -13.94
C LEU A 112 -1.26 -6.67 -13.88
N LYS A 113 -1.90 -7.00 -15.02
CA LYS A 113 -3.33 -7.31 -15.09
C LYS A 113 -3.71 -8.44 -14.14
N LYS A 114 -2.98 -9.56 -14.16
CA LYS A 114 -3.22 -10.69 -13.24
C LYS A 114 -3.07 -10.29 -11.77
N LYS A 115 -2.12 -9.39 -11.46
CA LYS A 115 -1.91 -8.86 -10.11
C LYS A 115 -3.11 -8.02 -9.66
N HIS A 116 -3.54 -7.04 -10.45
CA HIS A 116 -4.69 -6.20 -10.12
C HIS A 116 -5.98 -7.02 -9.96
N LEU A 117 -6.23 -7.98 -10.85
CA LEU A 117 -7.42 -8.86 -10.73
C LEU A 117 -7.43 -9.66 -9.42
N LYS A 118 -6.26 -10.12 -8.94
CA LYS A 118 -6.14 -10.78 -7.64
C LYS A 118 -6.37 -9.82 -6.48
N GLU A 119 -5.82 -8.60 -6.55
CA GLU A 119 -6.00 -7.57 -5.54
C GLU A 119 -7.47 -7.15 -5.43
N ILE A 120 -8.16 -6.95 -6.57
CA ILE A 120 -9.58 -6.60 -6.62
C ILE A 120 -10.46 -7.75 -6.11
N LYS A 121 -10.20 -8.99 -6.54
CA LYS A 121 -10.95 -10.16 -6.04
C LYS A 121 -10.87 -10.24 -4.51
N LYS A 122 -9.67 -10.05 -3.95
CA LYS A 122 -9.49 -10.07 -2.50
C LYS A 122 -10.16 -8.89 -1.81
N ALA A 123 -10.19 -7.71 -2.43
CA ALA A 123 -10.93 -6.56 -1.89
C ALA A 123 -12.44 -6.81 -1.85
N ILE A 124 -13.02 -7.43 -2.89
CA ILE A 124 -14.44 -7.83 -2.90
C ILE A 124 -14.73 -8.83 -1.78
N GLU A 125 -13.88 -9.85 -1.63
CA GLU A 125 -14.02 -10.86 -0.57
C GLU A 125 -14.00 -10.23 0.83
N ILE A 126 -13.12 -9.24 1.05
CA ILE A 126 -13.06 -8.48 2.32
C ILE A 126 -14.33 -7.63 2.53
N LEU A 127 -14.86 -6.98 1.49
CA LEU A 127 -16.11 -6.21 1.62
C LEU A 127 -17.33 -7.09 1.87
N GLN A 128 -17.40 -8.26 1.23
CA GLN A 128 -18.50 -9.20 1.42
C GLN A 128 -18.47 -9.82 2.82
N SER A 129 -17.29 -10.16 3.35
CA SER A 129 -17.19 -10.66 4.73
C SER A 129 -17.55 -9.60 5.78
N LEU A 130 -17.34 -8.31 5.46
CA LEU A 130 -17.79 -7.19 6.30
C LEU A 130 -19.32 -7.05 6.33
N GLY A 131 -20.00 -7.25 5.19
CA GLY A 131 -21.46 -7.09 5.08
C GLY A 131 -22.29 -8.22 5.70
N SER A 132 -21.67 -9.36 6.05
CA SER A 132 -22.36 -10.53 6.61
C SER A 132 -22.66 -10.43 8.11
N GLU A 133 -22.11 -9.44 8.82
CA GLU A 133 -22.42 -9.19 10.24
C GLU A 133 -23.18 -7.87 10.40
N PRO A 134 -24.50 -7.90 10.66
CA PRO A 134 -25.30 -6.69 10.83
C PRO A 134 -24.85 -5.96 12.10
N GLY A 135 -24.27 -4.76 11.96
CA GLY A 135 -23.89 -3.90 13.09
C GLY A 135 -22.40 -3.54 13.20
N ARG A 136 -21.51 -4.10 12.38
CA ARG A 136 -20.10 -3.63 12.32
C ARG A 136 -20.00 -2.33 11.53
N VAL A 137 -20.30 -1.21 12.17
CA VAL A 137 -19.83 0.09 11.69
C VAL A 137 -18.30 0.05 11.77
N LEU A 138 -17.61 0.36 10.67
CA LEU A 138 -16.17 0.59 10.73
C LEU A 138 -15.93 1.73 11.74
N GLU A 139 -15.33 1.43 12.88
CA GLU A 139 -14.94 2.46 13.86
C GLU A 139 -13.52 2.95 13.58
N PRO A 140 -13.09 4.11 14.12
CA PRO A 140 -11.71 4.56 14.05
C PRO A 140 -10.82 3.69 14.94
N LEU A 141 -10.26 2.65 14.35
CA LEU A 141 -9.57 1.59 15.07
C LEU A 141 -8.24 2.05 15.67
N ASP A 142 -8.18 2.10 17.00
CA ASP A 142 -6.94 1.91 17.74
C ASP A 142 -6.82 0.42 18.04
N GLY A 143 -5.71 -0.18 17.60
CA GLY A 143 -5.33 -1.57 17.89
C GLY A 143 -6.47 -2.59 18.04
N THR A 144 -6.70 -3.39 17.00
CA THR A 144 -7.16 -4.81 17.07
C THR A 144 -8.62 -5.21 16.78
N SER A 145 -9.42 -4.41 16.08
CA SER A 145 -10.57 -4.97 15.33
C SER A 145 -10.49 -4.50 13.88
N PHE A 146 -10.72 -5.38 12.91
CA PHE A 146 -10.14 -5.33 11.55
C PHE A 146 -8.61 -5.43 11.53
N SER A 147 -8.05 -6.33 10.70
CA SER A 147 -6.62 -6.20 10.41
C SER A 147 -6.47 -4.86 9.68
N THR A 148 -5.93 -3.83 10.34
CA THR A 148 -5.75 -2.48 9.76
C THR A 148 -5.13 -2.54 8.37
N TYR A 149 -4.36 -3.60 8.12
CA TYR A 149 -3.81 -4.00 6.85
C TYR A 149 -4.83 -4.27 5.74
N ASP A 150 -5.92 -4.98 6.00
CA ASP A 150 -6.96 -5.23 5.00
C ASP A 150 -7.66 -3.93 4.59
N PHE A 151 -7.80 -2.98 5.51
CA PHE A 151 -8.35 -1.64 5.22
C PHE A 151 -7.49 -0.91 4.21
N TRP A 152 -6.19 -0.79 4.52
CA TRP A 152 -5.22 -0.14 3.64
C TRP A 152 -5.15 -0.80 2.26
N ARG A 153 -5.41 -2.11 2.17
CA ARG A 153 -5.43 -2.84 0.89
C ARG A 153 -6.67 -2.54 0.07
N VAL A 154 -7.86 -2.60 0.67
CA VAL A 154 -9.11 -2.26 -0.01
C VAL A 154 -9.05 -0.81 -0.48
N LEU A 155 -8.64 0.11 0.39
CA LEU A 155 -8.50 1.53 0.05
C LEU A 155 -7.51 1.75 -1.09
N LYS A 156 -6.34 1.11 -1.05
CA LYS A 156 -5.36 1.17 -2.15
C LYS A 156 -5.99 0.71 -3.47
N VAL A 157 -6.72 -0.40 -3.46
CA VAL A 157 -7.34 -0.93 -4.67
C VAL A 157 -8.36 0.06 -5.22
N ALA A 158 -9.27 0.54 -4.37
CA ALA A 158 -10.36 1.43 -4.74
C ALA A 158 -9.87 2.80 -5.24
N VAL A 159 -8.75 3.30 -4.71
CA VAL A 159 -8.32 4.69 -4.96
C VAL A 159 -7.15 4.77 -5.95
N VAL A 160 -6.16 3.88 -5.84
CA VAL A 160 -4.92 3.98 -6.64
C VAL A 160 -5.09 3.30 -7.99
N THR A 161 -5.83 2.19 -8.05
CA THR A 161 -6.00 1.41 -9.29
C THR A 161 -6.76 2.19 -10.38
N PRO A 162 -7.86 2.91 -10.07
CA PRO A 162 -8.54 3.72 -11.08
C PRO A 162 -7.67 4.88 -11.58
N LEU A 163 -6.87 5.50 -10.71
CA LEU A 163 -6.02 6.65 -11.08
C LEU A 163 -4.93 6.27 -12.07
N SER A 164 -4.22 5.17 -11.84
CA SER A 164 -3.21 4.71 -12.77
C SER A 164 -2.99 3.20 -12.65
N PRO A 165 -3.66 2.41 -13.49
CA PRO A 165 -3.59 0.95 -13.43
C PRO A 165 -2.29 0.40 -14.01
N GLU A 166 -1.56 1.18 -14.82
CA GLU A 166 -0.27 0.75 -15.40
C GLU A 166 0.94 1.15 -14.55
N LYS A 167 0.90 2.30 -13.88
CA LYS A 167 2.04 2.82 -13.12
C LYS A 167 1.60 3.61 -11.91
N VAL A 168 2.03 3.18 -10.73
CA VAL A 168 1.79 3.91 -9.48
C VAL A 168 2.39 5.33 -9.58
N PRO A 169 1.57 6.40 -9.45
CA PRO A 169 2.05 7.78 -9.50
C PRO A 169 3.16 8.04 -8.47
N ARG A 170 4.00 9.05 -8.74
CA ARG A 170 5.05 9.45 -7.78
C ARG A 170 4.48 10.37 -6.69
N GLY A 171 3.56 11.25 -7.08
CA GLY A 171 2.81 12.12 -6.18
C GLY A 171 1.33 11.74 -6.14
N PHE A 172 0.68 12.03 -5.00
CA PHE A 172 -0.71 11.70 -4.73
C PHE A 172 -1.53 12.94 -4.33
N SER A 173 -1.12 14.12 -4.79
CA SER A 173 -1.86 15.38 -4.55
C SER A 173 -3.30 15.31 -5.05
N VAL A 174 -3.57 14.54 -6.13
CA VAL A 174 -4.91 14.28 -6.67
C VAL A 174 -5.84 13.67 -5.60
N LEU A 175 -5.28 12.89 -4.67
CA LEU A 175 -6.05 12.26 -3.59
C LEU A 175 -6.40 13.21 -2.46
N LYS A 176 -5.87 14.43 -2.43
CA LYS A 176 -6.20 15.40 -1.37
C LYS A 176 -7.67 15.79 -1.42
N GLY A 177 -8.23 16.02 -2.61
CA GLY A 177 -9.66 16.32 -2.75
C GLY A 177 -10.54 15.13 -2.36
N LEU A 178 -10.18 13.94 -2.83
CA LEU A 178 -10.95 12.73 -2.60
C LEU A 178 -10.84 12.28 -1.14
N LEU A 179 -9.65 11.96 -0.64
CA LEU A 179 -9.45 11.33 0.66
C LEU A 179 -9.47 12.31 1.85
N ILE A 180 -8.91 13.51 1.69
CA ILE A 180 -8.74 14.44 2.81
C ILE A 180 -9.96 15.35 2.95
N GLN A 181 -10.44 15.94 1.84
CA GLN A 181 -11.60 16.82 1.85
C GLN A 181 -12.94 16.07 1.86
N GLY A 182 -12.93 14.77 1.58
CA GLY A 182 -14.12 13.93 1.61
C GLY A 182 -15.13 14.17 0.49
N LYS A 183 -14.65 14.67 -0.65
CA LYS A 183 -15.46 14.91 -1.85
C LYS A 183 -15.51 13.65 -2.71
N TRP A 184 -16.14 12.60 -2.21
CA TRP A 184 -16.29 11.30 -2.92
C TRP A 184 -17.59 11.20 -3.72
N ARG A 185 -18.62 11.94 -3.31
CA ARG A 185 -19.83 12.23 -4.08
C ARG A 185 -20.15 13.69 -3.81
N ASP A 186 -20.36 14.49 -4.85
CA ASP A 186 -20.90 15.84 -4.67
C ASP A 186 -22.29 15.73 -3.97
N PRO A 187 -22.68 16.72 -3.14
CA PRO A 187 -24.03 16.78 -2.60
C PRO A 187 -25.10 16.86 -3.71
#